data_AF-A0A1M4XQT4-F1
#
_entry.id   AF-A0A1M4XQT4-F1
#
_cell.length_a   1.000
_cell.length_b   1.000
_cell.length_c   1.000
_cell.angle_alpha   90.00
_cell.angle_beta   90.00
_cell.angle_gamma   90.00
#
_symmetry.space_group_name_H-M   'P 1'
#
loop_
_entity.id
_entity.type
_entity.pdbx_description
1 polymer ?
#
loop_
_entity_poly.entity_id
_entity_poly.type
_entity_poly.pdbx_seq_one_letter_code
_entity_poly.pdbx_strand_id
1 'polypeptide(L)'
;MLYRGFSQEQLEREYAPSSMIGGDIAPYLAAYSALSAQARAQLTVQENLDYGDAPAQVLDFFPPARLAHHCMCSSTAAIGRRSASAIRR
;
A
#
# COMPACT_ATOMS: atom_id res chain seq x y z
N MET A 1 5.38 35.83 -13.63
CA MET A 1 4.14 35.50 -12.89
C MET A 1 4.04 34.00 -12.77
N LEU A 2 3.96 33.48 -11.54
CA LEU A 2 3.81 32.04 -11.27
C LEU A 2 2.29 31.75 -11.34
N TYR A 3 1.83 31.21 -12.48
CA TYR A 3 0.44 30.81 -12.78
C TYR A 3 -0.70 31.83 -12.52
N ARG A 4 -1.39 32.27 -13.58
CA ARG A 4 -2.64 33.08 -13.54
C ARG A 4 -2.64 34.33 -12.64
N GLY A 5 -1.47 34.93 -12.41
CA GLY A 5 -1.35 36.15 -11.61
C GLY A 5 -1.28 35.92 -10.10
N PHE A 6 -1.19 34.67 -9.66
CA PHE A 6 -0.89 34.37 -8.26
C PHE A 6 0.58 34.67 -7.93
N SER A 7 0.83 35.09 -6.69
CA SER A 7 2.16 35.06 -6.10
C SER A 7 2.52 33.63 -5.71
N GLN A 8 3.82 33.37 -5.52
CA GLN A 8 4.28 32.07 -5.05
C GLN A 8 3.67 31.70 -3.68
N GLU A 9 3.62 32.66 -2.75
CA GLU A 9 3.01 32.47 -1.42
C GLU A 9 1.52 32.11 -1.49
N GLN A 10 0.79 32.67 -2.46
CA GLN A 10 -0.61 32.33 -2.67
C GLN A 10 -0.74 30.88 -3.15
N LEU A 11 0.11 30.44 -4.07
CA LEU A 11 0.11 29.05 -4.53
C LEU A 11 0.48 28.09 -3.40
N GLU A 12 1.51 28.39 -2.61
CA GLU A 12 1.90 27.58 -1.46
C GLU A 12 0.75 27.40 -0.46
N ARG A 13 -0.05 28.46 -0.24
CA ARG A 13 -1.24 28.39 0.62
C ARG A 13 -2.34 27.51 0.02
N GLU A 14 -2.69 27.71 -1.24
CA GLU A 14 -3.79 26.98 -1.90
C GLU A 14 -3.45 25.49 -2.10
N TYR A 15 -2.17 25.16 -2.27
CA TYR A 15 -1.68 23.78 -2.38
C TYR A 15 -1.34 23.13 -1.04
N ALA A 16 -1.40 23.86 0.08
CA ALA A 16 -1.22 23.28 1.41
C ALA A 16 -2.53 22.62 1.85
N PRO A 17 -2.60 21.29 2.03
CA PRO A 17 -3.83 20.62 2.45
C PRO A 17 -4.37 21.15 3.77
N SER A 18 -3.48 21.61 4.67
CA SER A 18 -3.80 22.21 5.97
C SER A 18 -4.59 23.52 5.88
N SER A 19 -4.50 24.27 4.78
CA SER A 19 -5.19 25.56 4.64
C SER A 19 -6.72 25.41 4.50
N MET A 20 -7.18 24.25 4.02
CA MET A 20 -8.60 23.99 3.73
C MET A 20 -9.37 23.31 4.87
N ILE A 21 -8.66 22.71 5.83
CA ILE A 21 -9.25 21.93 6.94
C ILE A 21 -9.50 22.77 8.18
N GLY A 22 -9.17 24.07 8.13
CA GLY A 22 -9.46 25.04 9.19
C GLY A 22 -8.69 24.81 10.49
N GLY A 23 -7.62 24.00 10.50
CA GLY A 23 -6.90 23.68 11.72
C GLY A 23 -5.89 22.53 11.57
N ASP A 24 -5.66 21.84 12.68
CA ASP A 24 -4.66 20.78 12.78
C ASP A 24 -5.10 19.49 12.04
N ILE A 25 -4.29 19.06 11.07
CA ILE A 25 -4.48 17.81 10.33
C ILE A 25 -3.99 16.58 11.10
N ALA A 26 -3.16 16.77 12.15
CA ALA A 26 -2.52 15.68 12.88
C ALA A 26 -3.48 14.61 13.41
N PRO A 27 -4.71 14.93 13.90
CA PRO A 27 -5.67 13.90 14.31
C PRO A 27 -6.08 12.96 13.17
N TYR A 28 -6.23 13.50 11.95
CA TYR A 28 -6.58 12.69 10.77
C TYR A 28 -5.42 11.80 10.34
N LEU A 29 -4.18 12.30 10.41
CA LEU A 29 -2.99 11.50 10.12
C LEU A 29 -2.81 10.37 11.15
N ALA A 30 -3.05 10.67 12.43
CA ALA A 30 -2.99 9.68 13.50
C ALA A 30 -4.07 8.59 13.31
N ALA A 31 -5.31 9.00 13.03
CA ALA A 31 -6.40 8.07 12.74
C ALA A 31 -6.12 7.22 11.50
N TYR A 32 -5.62 7.84 10.43
CA TYR A 32 -5.27 7.14 9.19
C TYR A 32 -4.21 6.06 9.43
N SER A 33 -3.16 6.38 10.17
CA SER A 33 -2.11 5.42 10.54
C SER A 33 -2.67 4.27 11.38
N ALA A 34 -3.44 4.58 12.44
CA ALA A 34 -4.00 3.58 13.34
C ALA A 34 -4.97 2.63 12.64
N LEU A 35 -5.88 3.17 11.82
CA LEU A 35 -6.86 2.36 11.07
C LEU A 35 -6.19 1.55 9.96
N SER A 36 -5.16 2.09 9.31
CA SER A 36 -4.39 1.34 8.30
C SER A 36 -3.63 0.16 8.92
N ALA A 37 -3.04 0.35 10.11
CA ALA A 37 -2.40 -0.73 10.86
C ALA A 37 -3.43 -1.80 11.27
N GLN A 38 -4.60 -1.38 11.74
CA GLN A 38 -5.70 -2.28 12.06
C GLN A 38 -6.15 -3.10 10.84
N ALA A 39 -6.30 -2.47 9.67
CA ALA A 39 -6.68 -3.16 8.44
C ALA A 39 -5.65 -4.20 8.01
N ARG A 40 -4.35 -3.87 8.07
CA ARG A 40 -3.28 -4.85 7.78
C ARG A 40 -3.27 -6.04 8.74
N ALA A 41 -3.63 -5.82 10.01
CA ALA A 41 -3.73 -6.90 11.00
C ALA A 41 -4.96 -7.80 10.82
N GLN A 42 -6.05 -7.28 10.24
CA GLN A 42 -7.33 -7.99 10.13
C GLN A 42 -7.55 -8.66 8.77
N LEU A 43 -6.99 -8.10 7.70
CA LEU A 43 -7.19 -8.56 6.34
C LEU A 43 -6.04 -9.46 5.89
N THR A 44 -6.33 -10.34 4.93
CA THR A 44 -5.26 -11.01 4.19
C THR A 44 -4.59 -9.96 3.30
N VAL A 45 -3.28 -9.80 3.46
CA VAL A 45 -2.47 -8.85 2.70
C VAL A 45 -1.20 -9.53 2.18
N GLN A 46 -0.82 -9.16 0.97
CA GLN A 46 0.51 -9.43 0.41
C GLN A 46 1.26 -8.10 0.40
N GLU A 47 2.15 -7.92 1.37
CA GLU A 47 2.88 -6.66 1.57
C GLU A 47 4.13 -6.60 0.70
N ASN A 48 4.53 -5.38 0.32
CA ASN A 48 5.79 -5.08 -0.35
C ASN A 48 6.02 -5.84 -1.68
N LEU A 49 4.99 -5.93 -2.53
CA LEU A 49 5.14 -6.52 -3.86
C LEU A 49 5.89 -5.55 -4.79
N ASP A 50 7.04 -5.98 -5.30
CA ASP A 50 7.83 -5.21 -6.26
C ASP A 50 7.11 -5.09 -7.60
N TYR A 51 6.98 -3.85 -8.11
CA TYR A 51 6.49 -3.59 -9.47
C TYR A 51 7.54 -2.91 -10.36
N GLY A 52 8.73 -2.65 -9.83
CA GLY A 52 9.85 -2.09 -10.56
C GLY A 52 11.17 -2.24 -9.80
N ASP A 53 12.22 -1.63 -10.32
CA ASP A 53 13.60 -1.85 -9.85
C ASP A 53 14.01 -0.98 -8.65
N ALA A 54 13.24 0.06 -8.33
CA ALA A 54 13.56 0.94 -7.21
C ALA A 54 13.00 0.39 -5.88
N PRO A 55 13.70 0.53 -4.74
CA PRO A 55 13.22 0.01 -3.45
C PRO A 55 11.87 0.56 -2.97
N ALA A 56 11.45 1.73 -3.48
CA ALA A 56 10.16 2.34 -3.18
C ALA A 56 9.03 1.92 -4.15
N GLN A 57 9.35 1.16 -5.19
CA GLN A 57 8.37 0.68 -6.17
C GLN A 57 7.73 -0.62 -5.70
N VAL A 58 7.07 -0.51 -4.54
CA VAL A 58 6.36 -1.60 -3.90
C VAL A 58 4.88 -1.26 -3.69
N LEU A 59 4.02 -2.28 -3.62
CA LEU A 59 2.60 -2.13 -3.30
C LEU A 59 2.12 -3.20 -2.31
N ASP A 60 1.10 -2.85 -1.52
CA ASP A 60 0.38 -3.79 -0.67
C ASP A 60 -0.88 -4.27 -1.41
N PHE A 61 -1.02 -5.58 -1.62
CA PHE A 61 -2.18 -6.17 -2.30
C PHE A 61 -3.11 -6.86 -1.31
N PHE A 62 -4.37 -6.41 -1.26
CA PHE A 62 -5.43 -6.97 -0.41
C PHE A 62 -6.40 -7.78 -1.27
N PRO A 63 -6.20 -9.11 -1.43
CA PRO A 63 -7.14 -9.93 -2.17
C PRO A 63 -8.51 -9.96 -1.48
N PRO A 64 -9.61 -10.12 -2.24
CA PRO A 64 -10.92 -10.34 -1.64
C PRO A 64 -10.87 -11.59 -0.77
N ALA A 65 -11.56 -11.56 0.38
CA ALA A 65 -11.80 -12.76 1.16
C ALA A 65 -12.42 -13.79 0.21
N ARG A 66 -11.74 -14.92 0.04
CA ARG A 66 -12.24 -16.00 -0.81
C ARG A 66 -13.55 -16.49 -0.18
N LEU A 67 -14.69 -16.00 -0.67
CA LEU A 67 -15.92 -16.78 -0.61
C LEU A 67 -15.55 -18.09 -1.28
N ALA A 68 -15.65 -19.20 -0.56
CA ALA A 68 -15.41 -20.52 -1.11
C ALA A 68 -16.47 -20.80 -2.18
N HIS A 69 -16.31 -20.23 -3.37
CA HIS A 69 -16.89 -20.77 -4.57
C HIS A 69 -16.11 -22.06 -4.80
N HIS A 70 -16.69 -23.17 -4.35
CA HIS A 70 -16.31 -24.50 -4.78
C HIS A 70 -16.34 -24.54 -6.31
N CYS A 71 -15.22 -24.21 -6.93
CA CYS A 71 -14.99 -24.53 -8.32
C CYS A 71 -14.50 -25.98 -8.35
N MET A 72 -15.45 -26.91 -8.46
CA MET A 72 -15.17 -28.28 -8.90
C MET A 72 -14.72 -28.22 -10.37
N CYS A 73 -13.45 -27.93 -10.60
CA CYS A 73 -12.73 -28.39 -11.78
C CYS A 73 -11.22 -28.39 -11.49
N SER A 74 -10.67 -29.59 -11.60
CA SER A 74 -9.31 -30.00 -11.29
C SER A 74 -8.23 -29.25 -12.08
N SER A 75 -7.02 -29.21 -11.51
CA SER A 75 -5.84 -29.90 -12.06
C SER A 75 -4.53 -29.10 -11.92
N THR A 76 -3.68 -29.60 -11.03
CA THR A 76 -2.23 -29.77 -11.21
C THR A 76 -1.36 -28.53 -11.48
N ALA A 77 -0.80 -27.95 -10.41
CA ALA A 77 0.54 -27.38 -10.44
C ALA A 77 1.23 -27.63 -9.09
N ALA A 78 1.78 -28.84 -8.95
CA ALA A 78 2.74 -29.15 -7.91
C ALA A 78 4.04 -28.38 -8.19
N ILE A 79 4.19 -27.16 -7.63
CA ILE A 79 5.49 -26.50 -7.57
C ILE A 79 6.26 -27.18 -6.45
N GLY A 80 7.18 -28.04 -6.89
CA GLY A 80 7.95 -28.95 -6.07
C GLY A 80 8.77 -28.26 -5.00
N ARG A 81 8.67 -28.81 -3.79
CA ARG A 81 9.73 -28.74 -2.78
C ARG A 81 11.03 -29.25 -3.39
N ARG A 82 12.08 -28.42 -3.39
CA ARG A 82 13.45 -28.91 -3.34
C ARG A 82 14.14 -28.24 -2.17
N SER A 83 14.11 -28.95 -1.03
CA SER A 83 15.15 -28.85 -0.03
C SER A 83 16.47 -29.23 -0.69
N ALA A 84 17.43 -28.32 -0.73
CA ALA A 84 18.83 -28.67 -0.97
C ALA A 84 19.53 -28.71 0.39
N SER A 85 19.68 -29.94 0.89
CA SER A 85 20.58 -30.31 1.97
C SER A 85 22.03 -29.96 1.58
N ALA A 86 22.78 -29.47 2.58
CA ALA A 86 24.22 -29.52 2.83
C ALA A 86 25.18 -29.92 1.70
N ILE A 87 26.34 -29.23 1.60
CA ILE A 87 27.70 -29.82 1.57
C ILE A 87 28.82 -28.76 1.32
N ARG A 88 29.89 -28.85 2.14
CA ARG A 88 31.28 -28.32 2.01
C ARG A 88 31.46 -26.80 2.23
N ARG A 89 32.42 -26.31 3.02
CA ARG A 89 33.67 -26.86 3.61
C ARG A 89 34.00 -26.10 4.89
#